data_AF-A0A1B6E4E5-F1
#
_entry.id   AF-A0A1B6E4E5-F1
#
_cell.length_a   1.000
_cell.length_b   1.000
_cell.length_c   1.000
_cell.angle_alpha   90.00
_cell.angle_beta   90.00
_cell.angle_gamma   90.00
#
_symmetry.space_group_name_H-M   'P 1'
#
loop_
_entity.id
_entity.type
_entity.pdbx_description
1 polymer ?
#
loop_
_entity_poly.entity_id
_entity_poly.type
_entity_poly.pdbx_seq_one_letter_code
_entity_poly.pdbx_strand_id
1 'polypeptide(L)'
;SCKSFQERYDSNNDASVQYYALPSGAVRIFAPQHGLEVQYDGTGVKVLAENSYRSRLQGLCGDFDTEPANDFVTPKNCNVENPRVFAAHYAIDEKCGDLAKEMKSSSSQGQCLNNKPQYDNYIPDEQLSNKQIFPRN
;
A
#
# COMPACT_ATOMS: atom_id res chain seq x y z
N SER A 1 -29.33 -21.35 4.63
CA SER A 1 -28.04 -20.83 4.12
C SER A 1 -27.19 -20.44 5.32
N CYS A 2 -26.06 -21.11 5.55
CA CYS A 2 -25.25 -20.95 6.76
C CYS A 2 -24.25 -19.81 6.55
N LYS A 3 -24.56 -18.60 7.04
CA LYS A 3 -23.55 -17.52 7.15
C LYS A 3 -22.96 -17.62 8.55
N SER A 4 -21.78 -18.24 8.67
CA SER A 4 -21.07 -18.35 9.95
C SER A 4 -20.32 -17.05 10.24
N PHE A 5 -21.04 -16.07 10.78
CA PHE A 5 -20.41 -14.92 11.45
C PHE A 5 -19.77 -15.42 12.75
N GLN A 6 -18.52 -15.05 12.97
CA GLN A 6 -17.76 -15.41 14.16
C GLN A 6 -17.10 -14.16 14.72
N GLU A 7 -17.12 -14.03 16.04
CA GLU A 7 -16.56 -12.89 16.76
C GLU A 7 -15.69 -13.39 17.92
N ARG A 8 -14.60 -12.68 18.16
CA ARG A 8 -13.74 -12.84 19.33
C ARG A 8 -13.79 -11.56 20.13
N TYR A 9 -13.79 -11.71 21.44
CA TYR A 9 -13.77 -10.62 22.40
C TYR A 9 -12.45 -10.59 23.14
N ASP A 10 -12.03 -9.41 23.58
CA ASP A 10 -10.88 -9.23 24.47
C ASP A 10 -11.26 -9.44 25.94
N SER A 11 -10.34 -9.15 26.86
CA SER A 11 -10.57 -9.26 28.31
C SER A 11 -11.62 -8.28 28.85
N ASN A 12 -11.92 -7.21 28.13
CA ASN A 12 -12.93 -6.21 28.49
C ASN A 12 -14.31 -6.55 27.92
N ASN A 13 -14.43 -7.70 27.24
CA ASN A 13 -15.62 -8.13 26.52
C ASN A 13 -15.99 -7.21 25.33
N ASP A 14 -15.01 -6.49 24.79
CA ASP A 14 -15.17 -5.71 23.57
C ASP A 14 -14.78 -6.57 22.36
N ALA A 15 -15.49 -6.40 21.25
CA ALA A 15 -15.24 -7.15 20.02
C ALA A 15 -13.84 -6.84 19.47
N SER A 16 -12.93 -7.81 19.53
CA SER A 16 -11.55 -7.65 19.05
C SER A 16 -11.41 -8.00 17.57
N VAL A 17 -12.02 -9.12 17.14
CA VAL A 17 -11.97 -9.57 15.75
C VAL A 17 -13.29 -10.23 15.37
N GLN A 18 -13.85 -9.81 14.23
CA GLN A 18 -14.99 -10.41 13.56
C GLN A 18 -14.55 -11.05 12.25
N TYR A 19 -15.12 -12.19 11.87
CA TYR A 19 -14.86 -12.79 10.56
C TYR A 19 -16.07 -13.52 10.00
N TYR A 20 -16.28 -13.37 8.69
CA TYR A 20 -17.39 -14.00 7.97
C TYR A 20 -17.15 -14.07 6.46
N ALA A 21 -17.85 -14.99 5.80
CA ALA A 21 -17.83 -15.13 4.35
C ALA A 21 -18.73 -14.09 3.67
N LEU A 22 -18.19 -13.39 2.67
CA LEU A 22 -18.91 -12.48 1.78
C LEU A 22 -19.65 -13.26 0.68
N PRO A 23 -20.73 -12.71 0.11
CA PRO A 23 -21.42 -13.32 -1.04
C PRO A 23 -20.51 -13.56 -2.26
N SER A 24 -19.41 -12.81 -2.37
CA SER A 24 -18.39 -12.98 -3.40
C SER A 24 -17.55 -14.26 -3.22
N GLY A 25 -17.64 -14.94 -2.07
CA GLY A 25 -16.78 -16.07 -1.70
C GLY A 25 -15.53 -15.66 -0.91
N ALA A 26 -15.23 -14.36 -0.81
CA ALA A 26 -14.12 -13.87 0.00
C ALA A 26 -14.41 -13.99 1.51
N VAL A 27 -13.37 -14.17 2.31
CA VAL A 27 -13.42 -14.08 3.77
C VAL A 27 -13.09 -12.66 4.19
N ARG A 28 -13.97 -12.03 4.96
CA ARG A 28 -13.73 -10.74 5.61
C ARG A 28 -13.29 -11.00 7.05
N ILE A 29 -12.23 -10.33 7.48
CA ILE A 29 -11.72 -10.28 8.86
C ILE A 29 -11.66 -8.81 9.25
N PHE A 30 -12.40 -8.42 10.27
CA PHE A 30 -12.55 -7.03 10.71
C PHE A 30 -12.15 -6.88 12.16
N ALA A 31 -11.26 -5.94 12.46
CA ALA A 31 -10.80 -5.60 13.79
C ALA A 31 -11.27 -4.18 14.14
N PRO A 32 -12.51 -4.01 14.67
CA PRO A 32 -13.13 -2.70 14.83
C PRO A 32 -12.35 -1.77 15.75
N GLN A 33 -11.81 -2.28 16.86
CA GLN A 33 -11.00 -1.48 17.78
C GLN A 33 -9.72 -0.92 17.16
N HIS A 34 -9.26 -1.52 16.06
CA HIS A 34 -8.07 -1.11 15.34
C HIS A 34 -8.40 -0.38 14.04
N GLY A 35 -9.67 -0.26 13.64
CA GLY A 35 -10.01 0.36 12.35
C GLY A 35 -9.36 -0.33 11.15
N LEU A 36 -9.16 -1.65 11.23
CA LEU A 36 -8.50 -2.46 10.20
C LEU A 36 -9.41 -3.58 9.71
N GLU A 37 -9.35 -3.84 8.40
CA GLU A 37 -10.04 -4.93 7.75
C GLU A 37 -9.11 -5.63 6.75
N VAL A 38 -9.24 -6.95 6.69
CA VAL A 38 -8.59 -7.79 5.68
C VAL A 38 -9.66 -8.58 4.94
N GLN A 39 -9.61 -8.55 3.62
CA GLN A 39 -10.42 -9.41 2.76
C GLN A 39 -9.51 -10.34 1.97
N TYR A 40 -9.82 -11.64 1.98
CA TYR A 40 -9.08 -12.65 1.22
C TYR A 40 -10.05 -13.43 0.33
N ASP A 41 -9.81 -13.42 -0.98
CA ASP A 41 -10.68 -14.06 -1.97
C ASP A 41 -10.22 -15.46 -2.40
N GLY A 42 -9.20 -16.02 -1.73
CA GLY A 42 -8.55 -17.27 -2.14
C GLY A 42 -7.28 -17.06 -2.97
N THR A 43 -7.07 -15.87 -3.53
CA THR A 43 -5.89 -15.53 -4.36
C THR A 43 -5.19 -14.28 -3.85
N GLY A 44 -5.92 -13.19 -3.65
CA GLY A 44 -5.42 -11.89 -3.25
C GLY A 44 -5.89 -11.47 -1.86
N VAL A 45 -5.09 -10.62 -1.23
CA VAL A 45 -5.40 -9.98 0.06
C VAL A 45 -5.62 -8.49 -0.18
N LYS A 46 -6.75 -7.97 0.28
CA LYS A 46 -7.04 -6.54 0.34
C LYS A 46 -7.05 -6.10 1.79
N VAL A 47 -6.23 -5.10 2.12
CA VAL A 47 -6.21 -4.45 3.43
C VAL A 47 -6.95 -3.12 3.32
N LEU A 48 -7.90 -2.87 4.23
CA LEU A 48 -8.53 -1.58 4.39
C LEU A 48 -8.16 -1.04 5.77
N ALA A 49 -7.76 0.23 5.80
CA ALA A 49 -7.43 0.94 7.01
C ALA A 49 -8.25 2.22 7.10
N GLU A 50 -8.68 2.58 8.31
CA GLU A 50 -9.34 3.86 8.55
C GLU A 50 -8.41 5.04 8.28
N ASN A 51 -9.00 6.21 7.98
CA ASN A 51 -8.25 7.43 7.66
C ASN A 51 -7.35 7.92 8.81
N SER A 52 -7.52 7.41 10.03
CA SER A 52 -6.62 7.63 11.16
C SER A 52 -5.19 7.10 10.92
N TYR A 53 -5.02 6.19 9.96
CA TYR A 53 -3.73 5.64 9.52
C TYR A 53 -3.09 6.42 8.36
N ARG A 54 -3.76 7.46 7.84
CA ARG A 54 -3.26 8.26 6.73
C ARG A 54 -1.86 8.82 7.04
N SER A 55 -0.91 8.64 6.11
CA SER A 55 0.49 9.06 6.26
C SER A 55 1.19 8.48 7.49
N ARG A 56 0.70 7.36 8.02
CA ARG A 56 1.25 6.65 9.20
C ARG A 56 1.56 5.18 8.91
N LEU A 57 1.32 4.75 7.68
CA LEU A 57 1.68 3.42 7.22
C LEU A 57 3.02 3.48 6.48
N GLN A 58 3.63 2.31 6.33
CA GLN A 58 4.80 2.09 5.49
C GLN A 58 4.83 0.61 5.14
N GLY A 59 5.13 0.28 3.89
CA GLY A 59 5.07 -1.10 3.43
C GLY A 59 4.95 -1.20 1.93
N LEU A 60 4.76 -2.42 1.45
CA LEU A 60 4.48 -2.71 0.04
C LEU A 60 3.20 -2.04 -0.48
N CYS A 61 2.30 -1.62 0.40
CA CYS A 61 1.07 -0.89 0.06
C CYS A 61 1.23 0.64 0.11
N GLY A 62 2.46 1.15 0.20
CA GLY A 62 2.72 2.59 0.28
C GLY A 62 2.62 3.17 1.70
N ASP A 63 2.55 4.50 1.78
CA ASP A 63 2.47 5.25 3.05
C ASP A 63 1.06 5.78 3.39
N PHE A 64 0.12 5.60 2.44
CA PHE A 64 -1.28 6.01 2.54
C PHE A 64 -1.46 7.52 2.71
N ASP A 65 -0.68 8.36 2.03
CA ASP A 65 -0.82 9.83 2.03
C ASP A 65 -1.63 10.40 0.84
N THR A 66 -2.07 9.55 -0.09
CA THR A 66 -2.73 9.81 -1.40
C THR A 66 -1.85 10.39 -2.50
N GLU A 67 -0.54 10.26 -2.39
CA GLU A 67 0.42 10.60 -3.43
C GLU A 67 1.05 9.34 -4.05
N PRO A 68 0.48 8.74 -5.11
CA PRO A 68 1.05 7.52 -5.68
C PRO A 68 2.50 7.65 -6.15
N ALA A 69 2.98 8.87 -6.44
CA ALA A 69 4.36 9.10 -6.89
C ALA A 69 5.41 8.86 -5.80
N ASN A 70 5.02 8.81 -4.53
CA ASN A 70 5.94 8.54 -3.42
C ASN A 70 5.75 7.14 -2.79
N ASP A 71 4.85 6.29 -3.29
CA ASP A 71 4.53 5.01 -2.62
C ASP A 71 5.71 4.02 -2.57
N PHE A 72 6.74 4.20 -3.40
CA PHE A 72 7.94 3.34 -3.40
C PHE A 72 9.01 3.78 -2.40
N VAL A 73 8.60 4.15 -1.18
CA VAL A 73 9.51 4.44 -0.06
C VAL A 73 9.95 3.16 0.65
N THR A 74 11.24 2.86 0.61
CA THR A 74 11.87 1.73 1.33
C THR A 74 11.84 1.92 2.86
N PRO A 75 12.06 0.87 3.68
CA PRO A 75 12.14 0.99 5.15
C PRO A 75 13.22 1.95 5.67
N LYS A 76 14.20 2.31 4.82
CA LYS A 76 15.24 3.30 5.14
C LYS A 76 14.84 4.73 4.75
N ASN A 77 13.55 4.96 4.49
CA ASN A 77 12.98 6.25 4.07
C ASN A 77 13.60 6.77 2.77
N CYS A 78 13.78 5.87 1.82
CA CYS A 78 14.40 6.18 0.54
C CYS A 78 13.46 5.84 -0.61
N ASN A 79 13.19 6.81 -1.49
CA ASN A 79 12.36 6.61 -2.68
C ASN A 79 13.17 5.98 -3.81
N VAL A 80 12.59 4.97 -4.47
CA VAL A 80 13.19 4.23 -5.58
C VAL A 80 12.17 4.07 -6.71
N GLU A 81 12.61 4.19 -7.96
CA GLU A 81 11.69 4.08 -9.12
C GLU A 81 11.32 2.64 -9.46
N ASN A 82 12.24 1.70 -9.21
CA ASN A 82 12.07 0.33 -9.66
C ASN A 82 11.25 -0.48 -8.63
N PRO A 83 10.04 -0.95 -8.98
CA PRO A 83 9.18 -1.68 -8.04
C PRO A 83 9.78 -3.00 -7.56
N ARG A 84 10.66 -3.65 -8.34
CA ARG A 84 11.35 -4.89 -7.92
C ARG A 84 12.40 -4.59 -6.86
N VAL A 85 13.15 -3.49 -7.03
CA VAL A 85 14.12 -3.01 -6.05
C VAL A 85 13.40 -2.59 -4.77
N PHE A 86 12.31 -1.84 -4.90
CA PHE A 86 11.43 -1.48 -3.78
C PHE A 86 10.94 -2.71 -3.00
N ALA A 87 10.35 -3.69 -3.67
CA ALA A 87 9.82 -4.88 -3.02
C ALA A 87 10.91 -5.70 -2.31
N ALA A 88 12.10 -5.76 -2.88
CA ALA A 88 13.24 -6.46 -2.28
C ALA A 88 13.68 -5.86 -0.94
N HIS A 89 13.53 -4.55 -0.73
CA HIS A 89 13.83 -3.89 0.54
C HIS A 89 12.89 -4.32 1.69
N TYR A 90 11.69 -4.81 1.36
CA TYR A 90 10.72 -5.33 2.33
C TYR A 90 10.79 -6.85 2.52
N ALA A 91 11.76 -7.53 1.89
CA ALA A 91 11.92 -8.98 2.06
C ALA A 91 12.36 -9.34 3.51
N ILE A 92 11.66 -10.30 4.11
CA ILE A 92 11.89 -10.78 5.48
C ILE A 92 12.72 -12.07 5.42
N ASP A 93 13.91 -12.05 6.01
CA ASP A 93 14.98 -13.02 5.73
C ASP A 93 14.67 -14.46 6.16
N GLU A 94 13.79 -14.65 7.14
CA GLU A 94 13.58 -15.95 7.80
C GLU A 94 12.98 -17.03 6.88
N LYS A 95 12.31 -16.64 5.78
CA LYS A 95 11.60 -17.57 4.88
C LYS A 95 11.70 -17.25 3.39
N CYS A 96 12.52 -16.26 3.02
CA CYS A 96 12.69 -15.88 1.62
C CYS A 96 13.67 -16.81 0.89
N GLY A 97 13.34 -17.17 -0.35
CA GLY A 97 14.23 -17.94 -1.24
C GLY A 97 15.47 -17.14 -1.67
N ASP A 98 16.47 -17.83 -2.23
CA ASP A 98 17.77 -17.24 -2.54
C ASP A 98 17.67 -16.02 -3.48
N LEU A 99 16.73 -16.03 -4.42
CA LEU A 99 16.45 -14.89 -5.31
C LEU A 99 16.04 -13.62 -4.54
N ALA A 100 15.23 -13.75 -3.49
CA ALA A 100 14.81 -12.61 -2.69
C ALA A 100 15.96 -12.07 -1.83
N LYS A 101 16.84 -12.96 -1.33
CA LYS A 101 18.06 -12.58 -0.62
C LYS A 101 19.05 -11.87 -1.54
N GLU A 102 19.22 -12.39 -2.75
CA GLU A 102 20.06 -11.78 -3.78
C GLU A 102 19.53 -10.39 -4.15
N MET A 103 18.24 -10.27 -4.50
CA MET A 103 17.62 -8.99 -4.82
C MET A 103 17.74 -7.98 -3.66
N LYS A 104 17.63 -8.40 -2.40
CA LYS A 104 17.84 -7.55 -1.22
C LYS A 104 19.29 -7.08 -1.07
N SER A 105 20.24 -7.96 -1.39
CA SER A 105 21.67 -7.59 -1.39
C SER A 105 22.00 -6.59 -2.51
N SER A 106 21.45 -6.78 -3.71
CA SER A 106 21.63 -5.88 -4.85
C SER A 106 20.87 -4.55 -4.70
N SER A 107 19.71 -4.54 -4.03
CA SER A 107 18.90 -3.32 -3.85
C SER A 107 19.53 -2.30 -2.89
N SER A 108 20.47 -2.74 -2.05
CA SER A 108 21.26 -1.87 -1.15
C SER A 108 22.19 -0.90 -1.89
N GLN A 109 22.32 -1.06 -3.22
CA GLN A 109 23.12 -0.19 -4.10
C GLN A 109 22.27 0.81 -4.92
N GLY A 110 20.93 0.75 -4.84
CA GLY A 110 20.05 1.67 -5.55
C GLY A 110 20.24 3.11 -5.08
N GLN A 111 20.34 4.05 -6.02
CA GLN A 111 20.42 5.47 -5.67
C GLN A 111 19.11 5.92 -5.04
N CYS A 112 19.25 6.66 -3.94
CA CYS A 112 18.11 7.28 -3.31
C CYS A 112 17.67 8.50 -4.10
N LEU A 113 16.42 8.51 -4.54
CA LEU A 113 15.84 9.71 -5.11
C LEU A 113 15.59 10.72 -3.99
N ASN A 114 16.52 11.66 -3.82
CA ASN A 114 16.41 12.78 -2.88
C ASN A 114 15.53 13.93 -3.41
N ASN A 115 14.83 13.73 -4.52
CA ASN A 115 14.00 14.77 -5.12
C ASN A 115 12.54 14.48 -4.79
N LYS A 116 11.88 15.50 -4.22
CA LYS A 116 10.43 15.55 -4.03
C LYS A 116 9.71 15.02 -5.28
N PRO A 117 8.58 14.30 -5.13
CA PRO A 117 7.79 13.83 -6.27
C PRO A 117 7.53 15.01 -7.23
N GLN A 118 7.97 14.85 -8.48
CA GLN A 118 7.58 15.75 -9.56
C GLN A 118 6.18 15.31 -9.98
N TYR A 119 5.22 16.20 -9.78
CA TYR A 119 3.86 16.01 -10.23
C TYR A 119 3.82 16.18 -11.76
N ASP A 120 3.44 15.13 -12.49
CA ASP A 120 3.29 15.15 -13.95
C ASP A 120 2.17 16.08 -14.48
N ASN A 121 1.53 16.85 -13.60
CA ASN A 121 0.40 17.72 -13.92
C ASN A 121 0.62 19.22 -13.63
N TYR A 122 1.86 19.67 -13.35
CA TYR A 122 2.12 21.11 -13.26
C TYR A 122 2.60 21.66 -14.61
N ILE A 123 1.66 22.24 -15.38
CA ILE A 123 2.00 23.15 -16.48
C ILE A 123 2.21 24.54 -15.85
N PRO A 124 3.44 25.10 -15.84
CA PRO A 124 3.66 26.47 -15.36
C PRO A 124 2.79 27.45 -16.15
N ASP A 125 2.24 28.48 -15.50
CA ASP A 125 1.37 29.49 -16.15
C ASP A 125 2.04 30.14 -17.39
N GLU A 126 3.37 30.18 -17.39
CA GLU A 126 4.20 30.68 -18.51
C GLU A 126 4.07 29.82 -19.78
N GLN A 127 3.75 28.52 -19.64
CA GLN A 127 3.52 27.57 -20.73
C GLN A 127 2.05 27.53 -21.19
N LEU A 128 1.12 28.06 -20.38
CA LEU A 128 -0.30 28.25 -20.76
C LEU A 128 -0.48 29.40 -21.76
N SER A 129 0.40 30.41 -21.70
CA SER A 129 0.42 31.56 -22.62
C SER A 129 0.71 31.18 -24.09
N ASN A 130 1.52 30.13 -24.31
CA ASN A 130 2.04 29.79 -25.65
C ASN A 130 1.30 28.63 -26.35
N LYS A 131 0.26 28.05 -25.75
CA LYS A 131 -0.59 27.07 -26.44
C LYS A 131 -1.72 27.78 -27.16
N GLN A 132 -1.51 28.02 -28.45
CA GLN A 132 -2.57 28.37 -29.38
C GLN A 132 -3.67 27.29 -29.30
N ILE A 133 -4.84 27.71 -28.83
CA ILE A 133 -6.05 26.89 -28.72
C ILE A 133 -6.38 26.37 -30.12
N PHE A 134 -6.24 25.06 -30.35
CA PHE A 134 -6.77 24.44 -31.57
C PHE A 134 -8.30 24.60 -31.56
N PRO A 135 -8.92 25.20 -32.60
CA PRO A 135 -10.37 25.30 -32.67
C PRO A 135 -10.96 23.90 -32.83
N ARG A 136 -12.02 23.60 -32.06
CA ARG A 136 -12.85 22.42 -32.32
C ARG A 136 -13.64 22.67 -33.60
N ASN A 137 -13.45 21.83 -34.61
CA ASN A 137 -14.49 21.52 -35.58
C ASN A 137 -15.39 20.42 -35.02
#